data_AF-A0A2C9LZP5-F1
#
_entry.id   AF-A0A2C9LZP5-F1
#
_cell.length_a   1.000
_cell.length_b   1.000
_cell.length_c   1.000
_cell.angle_alpha   90.00
_cell.angle_beta   90.00
_cell.angle_gamma   90.00
#
_symmetry.space_group_name_H-M   'P 1'
#
loop_
_entity.id
_entity.type
_entity.pdbx_description
1 polymer ?
#
loop_
_entity_poly.entity_id
_entity_poly.type
_entity_poly.pdbx_seq_one_letter_code
_entity_poly.pdbx_strand_id
1 'polypeptide(L)'
;MYIQAIQCDFLASCNSLQTVELPNNTAVSMPKSFGTCSGAPLLHDLQVDELCAEIRPLSSPVQVFKFDFGHKNALPKHEQTQHNVTAIESGRIDAFVMWWDLKMDPLGEIILSCAPCWNRDSSAPIPVSCC
;
A
#
# COMPACT_ATOMS: atom_id res chain seq x y z
N MET A 1 -7.46 0.03 -9.26
CA MET A 1 -6.85 -0.20 -7.93
C MET A 1 -5.44 -0.69 -8.16
N TYR A 2 -4.49 -0.09 -7.46
CA TYR A 2 -3.07 -0.34 -7.63
C TYR A 2 -2.45 -0.76 -6.31
N ILE A 3 -1.38 -1.53 -6.39
CA ILE A 3 -0.50 -1.80 -5.26
C ILE A 3 0.95 -1.51 -5.64
N GLN A 4 1.77 -1.24 -4.65
CA GLN A 4 3.22 -1.16 -4.81
C GLN A 4 3.90 -1.80 -3.61
N ALA A 5 4.84 -2.71 -3.88
CA ALA A 5 5.68 -3.29 -2.84
C ALA A 5 6.69 -2.25 -2.33
N ILE A 6 6.81 -2.12 -1.02
CA ILE A 6 7.68 -1.14 -0.37
C ILE A 6 8.48 -1.76 0.78
N GLN A 7 9.60 -1.12 1.11
CA GLN A 7 10.31 -1.30 2.37
C GLN A 7 10.07 -0.07 3.26
N CYS A 8 9.72 -0.29 4.53
CA CYS A 8 9.47 0.75 5.54
C CYS A 8 9.43 0.10 6.92
N ASP A 9 10.43 0.40 7.77
CA ASP A 9 10.54 -0.22 9.09
C ASP A 9 9.38 0.19 10.03
N PHE A 10 8.87 1.42 9.89
CA PHE A 10 7.69 1.87 10.64
C PHE A 10 6.47 0.97 10.34
N LEU A 11 6.13 0.79 9.06
CA LEU A 11 5.00 -0.05 8.67
C LEU A 11 5.21 -1.53 9.00
N ALA A 12 6.46 -2.02 8.92
CA ALA A 12 6.79 -3.37 9.39
C ALA A 12 6.47 -3.54 10.88
N SER A 13 6.77 -2.52 11.69
CA SER A 13 6.48 -2.52 13.13
C SER A 13 4.97 -2.51 13.44
N CYS A 14 4.14 -1.93 12.57
CA CYS A 14 2.68 -1.91 12.74
C CYS A 14 2.04 -3.32 12.67
N ASN A 15 2.72 -4.29 12.06
CA ASN A 15 2.25 -5.68 11.95
C ASN A 15 3.19 -6.70 12.64
N SER A 16 4.21 -6.23 13.36
CA SER A 16 5.20 -7.09 14.02
C SER A 16 5.27 -6.80 15.51
N LEU A 17 5.18 -7.86 16.32
CA LEU A 17 5.35 -7.74 17.76
C LEU A 17 6.84 -7.79 18.12
N GLN A 18 7.34 -6.68 18.65
CA GLN A 18 8.75 -6.54 19.03
C GLN A 18 9.01 -7.10 20.43
N THR A 19 10.22 -7.60 20.64
CA THR A 19 10.68 -8.00 21.98
C THR A 19 10.95 -6.75 22.80
N VAL A 20 10.45 -6.72 24.03
CA VAL A 20 10.64 -5.58 24.95
C VAL A 20 11.70 -5.95 25.98
N GLU A 21 12.78 -5.17 26.02
CA GLU A 21 13.82 -5.29 27.03
C GLU A 21 13.42 -4.56 28.32
N LEU A 22 13.63 -5.21 29.46
CA LEU A 22 13.33 -4.67 30.79
C LEU A 22 14.60 -4.18 31.51
N PRO A 23 14.50 -3.23 32.45
CA PRO A 23 15.67 -2.65 33.15
C PRO A 23 16.52 -3.65 33.94
N ASN A 24 15.98 -4.84 34.23
CA ASN A 24 16.66 -5.91 34.94
C ASN A 24 17.37 -6.92 34.00
N ASN A 25 17.63 -6.54 32.73
CA ASN A 25 18.19 -7.41 31.70
C ASN A 25 17.35 -8.67 31.42
N THR A 26 16.03 -8.59 31.59
CA THR A 26 15.12 -9.64 31.14
C THR A 26 14.32 -9.15 29.94
N ALA A 27 13.96 -10.06 29.05
CA ALA A 27 13.26 -9.73 27.82
C ALA A 27 11.86 -10.36 27.82
N VAL A 28 10.87 -9.57 27.42
CA VAL A 28 9.52 -10.08 27.12
C VAL A 28 9.48 -10.37 25.62
N SER A 29 9.70 -11.64 25.28
CA SER A 29 9.71 -12.11 23.89
C SER A 29 8.37 -12.68 23.47
N MET A 30 8.09 -12.60 22.17
CA MET A 30 6.91 -13.23 21.59
C MET A 30 6.96 -14.76 21.66
N PRO A 31 5.83 -15.43 22.00
CA PRO A 31 5.75 -16.87 21.83
C PRO A 31 5.97 -17.24 20.36
N LYS A 32 6.75 -18.29 20.11
CA LYS A 32 7.12 -18.72 18.74
C LYS A 32 5.91 -18.99 17.84
N SER A 33 4.75 -19.32 18.43
CA SER A 33 3.48 -19.54 17.72
C SER A 33 2.96 -18.29 16.98
N PHE A 34 3.40 -17.09 17.36
CA PHE A 34 3.00 -15.84 16.71
C PHE A 34 3.90 -15.43 15.53
N GLY A 35 5.06 -16.08 15.35
CA GLY A 35 5.98 -15.75 14.26
C GLY A 35 5.43 -16.02 12.85
N THR A 36 4.34 -16.78 12.75
CA THR A 36 3.65 -17.09 11.48
C THR A 36 2.29 -16.39 11.34
N CYS A 37 1.98 -15.42 12.22
CA CYS A 37 0.74 -14.68 12.14
C CYS A 37 0.76 -13.72 10.95
N SER A 38 -0.24 -13.80 10.06
CA SER A 38 -0.36 -12.87 8.92
C SER A 38 -0.86 -11.47 9.32
N GLY A 39 -1.22 -11.28 10.59
CA GLY A 39 -1.87 -10.08 11.09
C GLY A 39 -3.39 -10.13 10.98
N ALA A 40 -4.04 -9.01 11.31
CA ALA A 40 -5.49 -8.89 11.20
C ALA A 40 -5.90 -8.71 9.73
N PRO A 41 -6.98 -9.37 9.25
CA PRO A 41 -7.51 -9.19 7.89
C PRO A 41 -8.36 -7.92 7.79
N LEU A 42 -7.82 -6.78 8.24
CA LEU A 42 -8.47 -5.48 8.25
C LEU A 42 -7.65 -4.50 7.42
N LEU A 43 -8.34 -3.54 6.80
CA LEU A 43 -7.68 -2.45 6.09
C LEU A 43 -6.94 -1.56 7.10
N HIS A 44 -5.74 -1.13 6.73
CA HIS A 44 -4.94 -0.18 7.50
C HIS A 44 -4.90 1.16 6.76
N ASP A 45 -5.89 2.02 7.01
CA ASP A 45 -5.99 3.32 6.36
C ASP A 45 -4.95 4.30 6.91
N LEU A 46 -4.18 4.92 6.02
CA LEU A 46 -3.08 5.81 6.38
C LEU A 46 -2.91 6.96 5.37
N GLN A 47 -2.53 8.14 5.87
CA GLN A 47 -1.99 9.23 5.05
C GLN A 47 -0.52 8.93 4.72
N VAL A 48 -0.30 8.07 3.72
CA VAL A 48 1.02 7.51 3.43
C VAL A 48 2.04 8.55 2.91
N ASP A 49 1.56 9.70 2.43
CA ASP A 49 2.40 10.81 1.98
C ASP A 49 3.29 11.35 3.13
N GLU A 50 2.82 11.29 4.38
CA GLU A 50 3.58 11.70 5.57
C GLU A 50 4.76 10.77 5.88
N LEU A 51 4.79 9.57 5.30
CA LEU A 51 5.87 8.60 5.44
C LEU A 51 6.79 8.55 4.21
N CYS A 52 6.66 9.48 3.26
CA CYS A 52 7.40 9.43 1.99
C CYS A 52 8.93 9.33 2.19
N ALA A 53 9.48 9.94 3.25
CA ALA A 53 10.91 9.88 3.56
C ALA A 53 11.37 8.52 4.10
N GLU A 54 10.46 7.71 4.65
CA GLU A 54 10.72 6.42 5.28
C GLU A 54 10.43 5.24 4.35
N ILE A 55 9.75 5.51 3.23
CA ILE A 55 9.29 4.51 2.27
C ILE A 55 10.29 4.39 1.12
N ARG A 56 10.72 3.15 0.86
CA ARG A 56 11.49 2.81 -0.34
C ARG A 56 10.67 1.92 -1.26
N PRO A 57 10.25 2.41 -2.45
CA PRO A 57 9.57 1.58 -3.43
C PRO A 57 10.47 0.47 -3.96
N LEU A 58 9.99 -0.78 -3.92
CA LEU A 58 10.73 -1.94 -4.43
C LEU A 58 10.21 -2.43 -5.78
N SER A 59 9.14 -1.83 -6.28
CA SER A 59 8.50 -2.16 -7.57
C SER A 59 7.87 -0.93 -8.20
N SER A 60 7.57 -0.98 -9.51
CA SER A 60 6.61 -0.06 -10.11
C SER A 60 5.18 -0.37 -9.63
N PRO A 61 4.26 0.61 -9.64
CA PRO A 61 2.85 0.35 -9.37
C PRO A 61 2.25 -0.72 -10.28
N VAL A 62 1.42 -1.60 -9.70
CA VAL A 62 0.74 -2.67 -10.42
C VAL A 62 -0.76 -2.49 -10.29
N GLN A 63 -1.45 -2.39 -11.42
CA GLN A 63 -2.92 -2.37 -11.44
C GLN A 63 -3.45 -3.78 -11.19
N VAL A 64 -3.98 -4.02 -9.99
CA VAL A 64 -4.47 -5.34 -9.55
C VAL A 64 -5.93 -5.59 -9.91
N PHE A 65 -6.75 -4.55 -9.93
CA PHE A 65 -8.17 -4.63 -10.31
C PHE A 65 -8.60 -3.39 -11.09
N LYS A 66 -9.55 -3.60 -11.99
CA LYS A 66 -10.24 -2.57 -12.75
C LYS A 66 -11.73 -2.80 -12.64
N PHE A 67 -12.45 -1.79 -12.17
CA PHE A 67 -13.90 -1.83 -12.06
C PHE A 67 -14.50 -0.92 -13.12
N ASP A 68 -15.49 -1.44 -13.86
CA ASP A 68 -16.27 -0.67 -14.82
C ASP A 68 -17.66 -0.39 -14.23
N PHE A 69 -17.84 0.84 -13.75
CA PHE A 69 -19.10 1.29 -13.15
C PHE A 69 -20.15 1.74 -14.19
N GLY A 70 -19.79 1.82 -15.49
CA GLY A 70 -20.71 2.22 -16.56
C GLY A 70 -21.70 1.12 -16.97
N HIS A 71 -21.44 -0.14 -16.59
CA HIS A 71 -22.21 -1.31 -17.01
C HIS A 71 -22.83 -2.04 -15.81
N LYS A 72 -24.16 -2.13 -15.77
CA LYS A 72 -24.94 -2.67 -14.62
C LYS A 72 -24.63 -4.12 -14.20
N ASN A 73 -23.95 -4.90 -15.05
CA ASN A 73 -23.63 -6.31 -14.80
C ASN A 73 -22.12 -6.59 -14.67
N ALA A 74 -21.27 -5.55 -14.56
CA ALA A 74 -19.82 -5.67 -14.74
C ALA A 74 -19.01 -5.77 -13.44
N LEU A 75 -19.65 -5.89 -12.27
CA LEU A 75 -18.96 -5.94 -10.98
C LEU A 75 -19.01 -7.35 -10.37
N PRO A 76 -18.05 -8.22 -10.71
CA PRO A 76 -17.89 -9.50 -10.05
C PRO A 76 -17.59 -9.33 -8.56
N LYS A 77 -18.25 -10.13 -7.73
CA LYS A 77 -18.11 -10.11 -6.26
C LYS A 77 -16.91 -10.89 -5.75
N HIS A 78 -16.42 -11.82 -6.56
CA HIS A 78 -15.28 -12.68 -6.25
C HIS A 78 -14.35 -12.67 -7.45
N GLU A 79 -13.20 -12.04 -7.29
CA GLU A 79 -12.14 -12.02 -8.27
C GLU A 79 -10.80 -12.33 -7.60
N GLN A 80 -9.91 -12.94 -8.37
CA GLN A 80 -8.53 -13.13 -7.99
C GLN A 80 -7.66 -12.84 -9.21
N THR A 81 -6.60 -12.07 -9.01
CA THR A 81 -5.61 -11.77 -10.03
C THR A 81 -4.23 -12.23 -9.57
N GLN A 82 -3.35 -12.51 -10.54
CA GLN A 82 -1.97 -12.88 -10.30
C GLN A 82 -1.09 -12.02 -11.21
N HIS A 83 -0.07 -11.40 -10.63
CA HIS A 83 0.85 -10.53 -11.34
C HIS A 83 2.29 -10.95 -11.08
N ASN A 84 3.09 -10.98 -12.14
CA ASN A 84 4.54 -11.08 -12.03
C ASN A 84 5.12 -9.67 -12.00
N VAL A 85 5.84 -9.34 -10.93
CA VAL A 85 6.39 -8.01 -10.70
C VAL A 85 7.90 -8.12 -10.62
N THR A 86 8.59 -7.36 -11.47
CA THR A 86 10.05 -7.25 -11.40
C THR A 86 10.42 -6.22 -10.35
N ALA A 87 11.27 -6.60 -9.41
CA ALA A 87 11.80 -5.67 -8.42
C ALA A 87 12.67 -4.61 -9.13
N ILE A 88 12.45 -3.33 -8.80
CA ILE A 88 13.29 -2.22 -9.30
C ILE A 88 14.50 -1.99 -8.40
N GLU A 89 14.44 -2.50 -7.16
CA GLU A 89 15.51 -2.41 -6.18
C GLU A 89 15.48 -3.65 -5.27
N SER A 90 16.66 -4.04 -4.75
CA SER A 90 16.77 -5.06 -3.73
C SER A 90 16.25 -4.56 -2.38
N GLY A 91 15.51 -5.40 -1.66
CA GLY A 91 15.00 -5.05 -0.34
C GLY A 91 14.08 -6.11 0.25
N ARG A 92 13.61 -5.82 1.46
CA ARG A 92 12.58 -6.60 2.15
C ARG A 92 11.22 -5.96 1.90
N ILE A 93 10.24 -6.75 1.49
CA ILE A 93 8.88 -6.27 1.34
C ILE A 93 8.26 -6.22 2.74
N ASP A 94 8.04 -5.02 3.26
CA ASP A 94 7.44 -4.78 4.57
C ASP A 94 5.93 -4.62 4.48
N ALA A 95 5.46 -3.98 3.41
CA ALA A 95 4.05 -3.77 3.15
C ALA A 95 3.78 -3.61 1.65
N PHE A 96 2.49 -3.58 1.32
CA PHE A 96 2.00 -3.10 0.04
C PHE A 96 1.21 -1.82 0.28
N VAL A 97 1.61 -0.72 -0.35
CA VAL A 97 0.79 0.49 -0.39
C VAL A 97 -0.25 0.30 -1.48
N MET A 98 -1.52 0.50 -1.15
CA MET A 98 -2.66 0.34 -2.05
C MET A 98 -3.37 1.68 -2.23
N TRP A 99 -3.78 1.98 -3.46
CA TRP A 99 -4.63 3.13 -3.77
C TRP A 99 -5.53 2.84 -4.98
N TRP A 100 -6.38 3.80 -5.32
CA TRP A 100 -7.23 3.74 -6.50
C TRP A 100 -7.23 5.07 -7.26
N ASP A 101 -7.55 4.96 -8.54
CA ASP A 101 -7.95 6.07 -9.40
C ASP A 101 -9.39 5.85 -9.82
N LEU A 102 -10.18 6.92 -9.86
CA LEU A 102 -11.55 6.93 -10.33
C LEU A 102 -11.66 7.86 -11.54
N LYS A 103 -12.03 7.28 -12.68
CA LYS A 103 -12.38 8.03 -13.89
C LYS A 103 -13.81 8.54 -13.75
N MET A 104 -13.97 9.86 -13.77
CA MET A 104 -15.25 10.52 -13.50
C MET A 104 -16.11 10.70 -14.76
N ASP A 105 -15.52 10.55 -15.94
CA ASP A 105 -16.18 10.67 -17.23
C ASP A 105 -15.86 9.47 -18.15
N PRO A 106 -16.69 9.18 -19.17
CA PRO A 106 -16.48 8.04 -20.06
C PRO A 106 -15.21 8.12 -20.92
N LEU A 107 -14.70 9.32 -21.20
CA LEU A 107 -13.46 9.52 -21.96
C LEU A 107 -12.23 9.33 -21.07
N GLY A 108 -12.38 9.48 -19.75
CA GLY A 108 -11.33 9.33 -18.76
C GLY A 108 -10.40 10.53 -18.66
N GLU A 109 -10.91 11.71 -19.02
CA GLU A 109 -10.18 12.98 -18.97
C GLU A 109 -10.11 13.55 -17.55
N ILE A 110 -11.09 13.24 -16.71
CA ILE A 110 -11.19 13.67 -15.32
C ILE A 110 -10.92 12.47 -14.41
N ILE A 111 -9.79 12.51 -13.70
CA ILE A 111 -9.34 11.44 -12.81
C ILE A 111 -9.22 11.98 -11.39
N LEU A 112 -9.92 11.34 -10.44
CA LEU A 112 -9.65 11.48 -9.02
C LEU A 112 -8.68 10.38 -8.61
N SER A 113 -7.54 10.75 -8.02
CA SER A 113 -6.50 9.79 -7.64
C SER A 113 -6.17 9.88 -6.15
N CYS A 114 -6.07 8.72 -5.51
CA CYS A 114 -5.48 8.58 -4.19
C CYS A 114 -4.01 8.13 -4.27
N ALA A 115 -3.36 8.28 -5.43
CA ALA A 115 -1.97 7.90 -5.57
C ALA A 115 -1.09 8.67 -4.58
N PRO A 116 -0.12 7.99 -3.96
CA PRO A 116 0.84 8.65 -3.10
C PRO A 116 1.70 9.63 -3.91
N CYS A 117 2.26 10.63 -3.25
CA CYS A 117 2.96 11.74 -3.88
C CYS A 117 4.11 11.29 -4.82
N TRP A 118 4.81 10.21 -4.50
CA TRP A 118 5.90 9.66 -5.32
C TRP A 118 5.43 8.91 -6.59
N ASN A 119 4.13 8.64 -6.73
CA ASN A 119 3.54 8.05 -7.94
C ASN A 119 2.63 9.03 -8.69
N ARG A 120 2.61 10.32 -8.30
CA ARG A 120 1.88 11.33 -9.04
C ARG A 120 2.74 11.81 -10.22
N ASP A 121 2.16 11.86 -11.41
CA ASP A 121 2.79 12.50 -12.56
C ASP A 121 2.98 14.00 -12.26
N SER A 122 4.19 14.51 -12.47
CA SER A 122 4.53 15.92 -12.23
C SER A 122 3.82 16.92 -13.14
N SER A 123 2.97 16.46 -14.08
CA SER A 123 2.27 17.28 -15.08
C SER A 123 0.78 17.50 -14.81
N ALA A 124 0.21 16.92 -13.75
CA ALA A 124 -1.18 17.18 -13.39
C ALA A 124 -1.31 18.55 -12.66
N PRO A 125 -2.26 19.42 -13.04
CA PRO A 125 -2.51 20.65 -12.30
C PRO A 125 -2.97 20.30 -10.89
N ILE A 126 -2.13 20.58 -9.90
CA ILE A 126 -2.45 20.39 -8.48
C ILE A 126 -3.53 21.41 -8.10
N PRO A 127 -4.72 21.01 -7.59
CA PRO A 127 -5.56 21.93 -6.85
C PRO A 127 -4.79 22.34 -5.60
N VAL A 128 -4.43 23.61 -5.54
CA VAL A 128 -3.75 24.27 -4.42
C VAL A 128 -4.52 24.06 -3.11
N SER A 129 -4.14 23.05 -2.33
CA SER A 129 -3.81 23.17 -0.90
C SER A 129 -3.51 21.79 -0.31
N CYS A 130 -2.23 21.42 -0.23
CA CYS A 130 -1.73 20.46 0.74
C CYS A 130 -0.38 20.98 1.22
N CYS A 131 -0.46 22.00 2.07
CA CYS A 131 0.43 22.37 3.18
C CYS A 131 -0.42 23.21 4.14
#